data_AF-A0AAC9W2L2-F1
#
_entry.id   AF-A0AAC9W2L2-F1
#
_cell.length_a   1.000
_cell.length_b   1.000
_cell.length_c   1.000
_cell.angle_alpha   90.00
_cell.angle_beta   90.00
_cell.angle_gamma   90.00
#
_symmetry.space_group_name_H-M   'P 1'
#
loop_
_entity.id
_entity.type
_entity.pdbx_description
1 polymer ?
#
loop_
_entity_poly.entity_id
_entity_poly.type
_entity_poly.pdbx_seq_one_letter_code
_entity_poly.pdbx_strand_id
1 'polypeptide(L)'
;MINLNQYIDKTADFQIGDEVISVKLPSCNVMAEIAKIEDTNTKEDTSLYYKNRQKVAKALLNFNTANRAFTDEEMDEIPLQAIDDIIKTVMSARIEVGADPNSNSQSQTETSAKQS
;
A
#
# COMPACT_ATOMS: atom_id res chain seq x y z
N MET A 1 -24.88 -2.21 -2.55
CA MET A 1 -23.92 -3.35 -2.52
C MET A 1 -22.52 -2.76 -2.49
N ILE A 2 -21.67 -3.19 -1.55
CA ILE A 2 -20.27 -2.73 -1.50
C ILE A 2 -19.47 -3.49 -2.56
N ASN A 3 -18.76 -2.77 -3.43
CA ASN A 3 -17.86 -3.38 -4.40
C ASN A 3 -16.47 -3.56 -3.77
N LEU A 4 -16.19 -4.78 -3.31
CA LEU A 4 -14.92 -5.11 -2.66
C LEU A 4 -13.73 -5.12 -3.63
N ASN A 5 -13.97 -5.30 -4.94
CA ASN A 5 -12.90 -5.33 -5.94
C ASN A 5 -12.18 -3.97 -6.01
N GLN A 6 -12.86 -2.86 -5.74
CA GLN A 6 -12.20 -1.55 -5.66
C GLN A 6 -11.14 -1.47 -4.56
N TYR A 7 -11.21 -2.31 -3.53
CA TYR A 7 -10.19 -2.36 -2.49
C TYR A 7 -9.13 -3.42 -2.78
N ILE A 8 -9.53 -4.55 -3.37
CA ILE A 8 -8.64 -5.68 -3.69
C ILE A 8 -7.71 -5.32 -4.84
N ASP A 9 -8.22 -4.60 -5.84
CA ASP A 9 -7.50 -4.27 -7.07
C ASP A 9 -6.83 -2.88 -7.01
N LYS A 10 -7.08 -2.09 -5.97
CA LYS A 10 -6.43 -0.78 -5.80
C LYS A 10 -4.94 -0.96 -5.58
N THR A 11 -4.18 -0.17 -6.33
CA THR A 11 -2.73 -0.15 -6.29
C THR A 11 -2.22 1.28 -6.11
N ALA A 12 -0.99 1.39 -5.61
CA ALA A 12 -0.17 2.58 -5.66
C ALA A 12 1.02 2.27 -6.58
N ASP A 13 1.21 3.10 -7.61
CA ASP A 13 2.24 2.91 -8.61
C ASP A 13 3.50 3.71 -8.27
N PHE A 14 4.66 3.06 -8.37
CA PHE A 14 5.97 3.67 -8.15
C PHE A 14 6.88 3.43 -9.36
N GLN A 15 7.49 4.48 -9.88
CA GLN A 15 8.58 4.35 -10.85
C GLN A 15 9.90 4.09 -10.10
N ILE A 16 10.54 2.95 -10.35
CA ILE A 16 11.83 2.59 -9.78
C ILE A 16 12.75 2.13 -10.92
N GLY A 17 13.74 2.96 -11.25
CA GLY A 17 14.54 2.77 -12.47
C GLY A 17 13.67 2.87 -13.71
N ASP A 18 13.74 1.88 -14.60
CA ASP A 18 12.93 1.80 -15.83
C ASP A 18 11.61 1.04 -15.64
N GLU A 19 11.27 0.63 -14.41
CA GLU A 19 10.08 -0.18 -14.12
C GLU A 19 9.02 0.60 -13.34
N VAL A 20 7.75 0.33 -13.65
CA VAL A 20 6.60 0.75 -12.83
C VAL A 20 6.16 -0.43 -11.97
N ILE A 21 6.10 -0.20 -10.67
CA ILE A 21 5.75 -1.19 -9.66
C ILE A 21 4.39 -0.83 -9.07
N SER A 22 3.37 -1.60 -9.43
CA SER A 22 2.02 -1.47 -8.88
C SER A 22 1.88 -2.25 -7.58
N VAL A 23 1.95 -1.54 -6.46
CA VAL A 23 1.87 -2.10 -5.11
C VAL A 23 0.41 -2.16 -4.66
N LYS A 24 -0.06 -3.33 -4.24
CA LYS A 24 -1.44 -3.49 -3.73
C LYS A 24 -1.55 -2.91 -2.32
N LEU A 25 -2.77 -2.59 -1.90
CA LEU A 25 -3.02 -2.24 -0.50
C LEU A 25 -2.67 -3.41 0.43
N PRO A 26 -1.96 -3.18 1.55
CA PRO A 26 -1.45 -4.27 2.37
C PRO A 26 -2.58 -5.09 3.02
N SER A 27 -2.48 -6.41 2.90
CA SER A 27 -3.38 -7.35 3.59
C SER A 27 -3.12 -7.40 5.10
N CYS A 28 -3.98 -8.06 5.87
CA CYS A 28 -3.76 -8.29 7.30
C CYS A 28 -2.41 -8.99 7.59
N ASN A 29 -1.98 -9.89 6.71
CA ASN A 29 -0.70 -10.60 6.90
C ASN A 29 0.50 -9.66 6.71
N VAL A 30 0.45 -8.79 5.70
CA VAL A 30 1.49 -7.77 5.46
C VAL A 30 1.52 -6.77 6.61
N MET A 31 0.35 -6.34 7.11
CA MET A 31 0.29 -5.46 8.29
C MET A 31 0.85 -6.13 9.55
N ALA A 32 0.60 -7.42 9.76
CA ALA A 32 1.17 -8.15 10.88
C ALA A 32 2.70 -8.30 10.77
N GLU A 33 3.24 -8.44 9.56
CA GLU A 33 4.68 -8.42 9.32
C GLU A 33 5.29 -7.05 9.64
N ILE A 34 4.66 -5.97 9.16
CA ILE A 34 5.09 -4.59 9.44
C ILE A 34 5.08 -4.32 10.94
N ALA A 35 4.01 -4.70 11.65
CA ALA A 35 3.92 -4.54 13.10
C ALA A 35 5.08 -5.25 13.82
N LYS A 36 5.42 -6.49 13.42
CA LYS A 36 6.58 -7.20 14.00
C LYS A 36 7.90 -6.50 13.77
N ILE A 37 8.09 -5.86 12.60
CA ILE A 37 9.29 -5.08 12.31
C ILE A 37 9.32 -3.86 13.23
N GLU A 38 8.22 -3.12 13.30
CA GLU A 38 8.12 -1.89 14.08
C GLU A 38 8.23 -2.11 15.59
N ASP A 39 7.73 -3.24 16.11
CA ASP A 39 7.84 -3.63 17.52
C ASP A 39 9.30 -3.80 17.98
N THR A 40 10.24 -4.02 17.04
CA THR A 40 11.67 -4.09 17.37
C THR A 40 12.34 -2.73 17.47
N ASN A 41 11.65 -1.64 17.10
CA ASN A 41 12.21 -0.30 17.22
C ASN A 41 12.43 0.07 18.68
N THR A 42 13.61 0.61 18.97
CA THR A 42 13.92 1.22 20.27
C THR A 42 14.30 2.68 20.06
N LYS A 43 14.06 3.53 21.07
CA LYS A 43 14.39 4.96 20.97
C LYS A 43 15.90 5.24 20.90
N GLU A 44 16.71 4.27 21.29
CA GLU A 44 18.16 4.41 21.45
C GLU A 44 18.93 3.97 20.19
N ASP A 45 18.36 3.07 19.38
CA ASP A 45 19.01 2.57 18.16
C ASP A 45 18.44 3.22 16.89
N THR A 46 19.04 4.34 16.53
CA THR A 46 18.67 5.09 15.31
C THR A 46 19.01 4.32 14.03
N SER A 47 20.05 3.49 14.03
CA SER A 47 20.42 2.68 12.86
C SER A 47 19.38 1.60 12.59
N LEU A 48 18.96 0.90 13.65
CA LEU A 48 17.89 -0.09 13.58
C LEU A 48 16.57 0.54 13.11
N TYR A 49 16.24 1.73 13.60
CA TYR A 49 15.06 2.47 13.14
C TYR A 49 15.05 2.64 11.62
N TYR A 50 16.14 3.15 11.02
CA TYR A 50 16.20 3.36 9.57
C TYR A 50 16.22 2.04 8.80
N LYS A 51 16.91 1.00 9.28
CA LYS A 51 16.87 -0.33 8.63
C LYS A 51 15.47 -0.94 8.70
N ASN A 52 14.74 -0.72 9.78
CA ASN A 52 13.36 -1.18 9.91
C ASN A 52 12.42 -0.43 8.96
N ARG A 53 12.60 0.89 8.74
CA ARG A 53 11.87 1.60 7.69
C ARG A 53 12.09 0.98 6.31
N GLN A 54 13.33 0.67 5.97
CA GLN A 54 13.65 0.00 4.71
C GLN A 54 12.97 -1.38 4.61
N LYS A 55 12.97 -2.19 5.68
CA LYS A 55 12.27 -3.48 5.72
C LYS A 55 10.76 -3.33 5.54
N VAL A 56 10.15 -2.30 6.14
CA VAL A 56 8.72 -2.00 5.95
C VAL A 56 8.44 -1.65 4.49
N ALA A 57 9.23 -0.77 3.88
CA ALA A 57 9.08 -0.43 2.46
C ALA A 57 9.25 -1.67 1.57
N LYS A 58 10.22 -2.55 1.86
CA LYS A 58 10.40 -3.82 1.14
C LYS A 58 9.18 -4.74 1.26
N ALA A 59 8.62 -4.91 2.45
CA ALA A 59 7.42 -5.73 2.66
C ALA A 59 6.23 -5.19 1.85
N LEU A 60 6.08 -3.87 1.76
CA LEU A 60 5.07 -3.23 0.92
C LEU A 60 5.35 -3.42 -0.57
N LEU A 61 6.55 -3.11 -1.03
CA LEU A 61 6.94 -3.26 -2.44
C LEU A 61 6.77 -4.70 -2.93
N ASN A 62 7.12 -5.69 -2.11
CA ASN A 62 6.96 -7.11 -2.44
C ASN A 62 5.50 -7.56 -2.54
N PHE A 63 4.56 -6.77 -1.99
CA PHE A 63 3.13 -6.98 -2.17
C PHE A 63 2.61 -6.29 -3.46
N ASN A 64 3.29 -6.54 -4.58
CA ASN A 64 2.95 -5.99 -5.90
C ASN A 64 2.17 -6.98 -6.79
N THR A 65 1.64 -6.48 -7.90
CA THR A 65 0.87 -7.28 -8.88
C THR A 65 1.72 -8.22 -9.73
N ALA A 66 3.01 -7.91 -9.92
CA ALA A 66 3.93 -8.68 -10.75
C ALA A 66 4.61 -9.85 -9.99
N ASN A 67 4.35 -10.01 -8.69
CA ASN A 67 5.08 -10.91 -7.79
C ASN A 67 6.61 -10.70 -7.82
N ARG A 68 7.06 -9.47 -8.11
CA ARG A 68 8.48 -9.11 -8.02
C ARG A 68 8.90 -9.13 -6.54
N ALA A 69 10.05 -9.74 -6.26
CA ALA A 69 10.66 -9.71 -4.93
C ALA A 69 11.91 -8.84 -4.97
N PHE A 70 11.89 -7.73 -4.25
CA PHE A 70 13.04 -6.86 -4.04
C PHE A 70 14.04 -7.52 -3.09
N THR A 71 15.33 -7.47 -3.43
CA THR A 71 16.42 -7.96 -2.57
C THR A 71 16.79 -6.93 -1.51
N ASP A 72 17.61 -7.30 -0.52
CA ASP A 72 18.09 -6.31 0.45
C ASP A 72 19.06 -5.31 -0.19
N GLU A 73 19.87 -5.78 -1.14
CA GLU A 73 20.83 -4.97 -1.91
C GLU A 73 20.11 -3.93 -2.77
N GLU A 74 19.02 -4.30 -3.46
CA GLU A 74 18.22 -3.33 -4.21
C GLU A 74 17.64 -2.24 -3.30
N MET A 75 17.24 -2.61 -2.08
CA MET A 75 16.68 -1.67 -1.11
C MET A 75 17.74 -0.75 -0.49
N ASP A 76 18.99 -1.21 -0.37
CA ASP A 76 20.12 -0.42 0.15
C ASP A 76 20.50 0.75 -0.79
N GLU A 77 20.19 0.64 -2.08
CA GLU A 77 20.38 1.71 -3.07
C GLU A 77 19.25 2.75 -3.08
N ILE A 78 18.12 2.49 -2.41
CA ILE A 78 16.98 3.42 -2.41
C ILE A 78 17.20 4.51 -1.33
N PRO A 79 17.18 5.80 -1.69
CA PRO A 79 17.33 6.88 -0.72
C PRO A 79 16.22 6.90 0.33
N LEU A 80 16.55 7.28 1.56
CA LEU A 80 15.61 7.33 2.69
C LEU A 80 14.31 8.09 2.37
N GLN A 81 14.40 9.23 1.68
CA GLN A 81 13.20 9.99 1.31
C GLN A 81 12.25 9.18 0.41
N ALA A 82 12.80 8.39 -0.52
CA ALA A 82 11.99 7.51 -1.37
C ALA A 82 11.38 6.35 -0.57
N ILE A 83 12.12 5.77 0.38
CA ILE A 83 11.59 4.79 1.34
C ILE A 83 10.39 5.38 2.10
N ASP A 84 10.52 6.62 2.58
CA ASP A 84 9.48 7.30 3.34
C ASP A 84 8.23 7.57 2.50
N ASP A 85 8.42 8.00 1.25
CA ASP A 85 7.33 8.27 0.31
C ASP A 85 6.59 6.99 -0.09
N ILE A 86 7.30 5.86 -0.26
CA ILE A 86 6.68 4.55 -0.50
C ILE A 86 5.76 4.19 0.67
N ILE A 87 6.29 4.21 1.90
CA ILE A 87 5.51 3.84 3.10
C ILE A 87 4.30 4.75 3.24
N LYS A 88 4.52 6.07 3.17
CA LYS A 88 3.45 7.06 3.33
C LYS A 88 2.35 6.86 2.29
N THR A 89 2.72 6.72 1.02
CA THR A 89 1.76 6.63 -0.08
C THR A 89 0.88 5.40 0.05
N VAL A 90 1.46 4.23 0.30
CA VAL A 90 0.69 2.99 0.46
C VAL A 90 -0.20 3.03 1.71
N MET A 91 0.32 3.53 2.83
CA MET A 91 -0.45 3.62 4.09
C MET A 91 -1.58 4.65 4.00
N SER A 92 -1.37 5.78 3.33
CA SER A 92 -2.42 6.77 3.07
C SER A 92 -3.51 6.20 2.16
N ALA A 93 -3.14 5.49 1.09
CA ALA A 93 -4.10 4.88 0.17
C ALA A 93 -5.02 3.85 0.87
N ARG A 94 -4.51 3.17 1.92
CA ARG A 94 -5.30 2.30 2.82
C ARG A 94 -6.30 3.09 3.66
N ILE A 95 -5.90 4.23 4.24
CA ILE A 95 -6.78 5.06 5.08
C ILE A 95 -7.92 5.67 4.25
N GLU A 96 -7.63 6.14 3.04
CA GLU A 96 -8.65 6.64 2.10
C GLU A 96 -9.72 5.59 1.80
N VAL A 97 -9.33 4.33 1.63
CA VAL A 97 -10.25 3.21 1.47
C VAL A 97 -11.09 2.95 2.73
N GLY A 98 -10.48 3.07 3.92
CA GLY A 98 -11.21 2.95 5.19
C GLY A 98 -12.27 4.04 5.42
N ALA A 99 -12.13 5.18 4.74
CA ALA A 99 -13.09 6.29 4.75
C ALA A 99 -14.15 6.22 3.63
N ASP A 100 -14.01 5.31 2.65
CA ASP A 100 -14.83 5.26 1.44
C ASP A 100 -15.61 3.95 1.30
N PRO A 101 -16.96 3.95 1.36
CA PRO A 101 -17.78 2.78 1.08
C PRO A 101 -18.28 2.66 -0.39
N ASN A 102 -17.45 3.01 -1.40
CA ASN A 102 -17.76 3.20 -2.85
C ASN A 102 -18.55 4.50 -3.19
N SER A 103 -18.41 5.53 -2.35
CA SER A 103 -18.74 6.98 -2.40
C SER A 103 -20.00 7.54 -3.09
N ASN A 104 -20.69 6.84 -4.00
CA ASN A 104 -22.05 7.16 -4.47
C ASN A 104 -22.68 5.87 -5.00
N SER A 105 -23.41 5.10 -4.17
CA SER A 105 -24.25 4.01 -4.69
C SER A 105 -25.25 4.61 -5.66
N GLN A 106 -25.08 4.34 -6.96
CA GLN A 106 -25.98 4.74 -8.02
C GLN A 106 -27.41 4.23 -7.73
N SER A 107 -28.26 5.07 -7.13
CA SER A 107 -29.73 4.96 -7.22
C SER A 107 -30.30 6.01 -8.17
N GLN A 108 -29.56 6.37 -9.22
CA GLN A 108 -30.11 7.01 -10.43
C GLN A 108 -30.30 6.02 -11.59
N THR A 109 -30.24 4.72 -11.31
CA THR A 109 -30.55 3.67 -12.28
C THR A 109 -31.62 2.73 -11.74
N GLU A 110 -32.73 3.29 -11.30
CA GLU A 110 -34.02 2.60 -11.36
C GLU A 110 -34.96 3.41 -12.28
N THR A 111 -35.03 2.96 -13.54
CA THR A 111 -36.24 2.92 -14.38
C THR A 111 -37.05 4.22 -14.47
N SER A 112 -37.00 4.99 -15.56
CA SER A 112 -37.63 4.59 -16.84
C SER A 112 -38.84 3.65 -16.68
N ALA A 113 -39.78 3.94 -15.77
CA ALA A 113 -41.10 3.29 -15.73
C ALA A 113 -42.08 4.10 -14.85
N LYS A 114 -42.89 4.96 -15.49
CA LYS A 114 -44.21 5.51 -15.09
C LYS A 114 -44.34 7.02 -15.34
N GLN A 115 -44.31 7.40 -16.62
CA GLN A 115 -45.21 8.43 -17.12
C GLN A 115 -45.68 7.96 -18.50
N SER A 116 -46.71 7.12 -18.49
CA SER A 116 -47.62 6.87 -19.60
C SER A 116 -49.01 7.29 -19.15
#